data_AF-A0A6D2C744-F1
#
_entry.id   AF-A0A6D2C744-F1
#
_cell.length_a   1.000
_cell.length_b   1.000
_cell.length_c   1.000
_cell.angle_alpha   90.00
_cell.angle_beta   90.00
_cell.angle_gamma   90.00
#
_symmetry.space_group_name_H-M   'P 1'
#
loop_
_entity.id
_entity.type
_entity.pdbx_description
1 polymer ?
#
loop_
_entity_poly.entity_id
_entity_poly.type
_entity_poly.pdbx_seq_one_letter_code
_entity_poly.pdbx_strand_id
1 'polypeptide(L)'
;MAWLKEWLFTIILCIWALCVSITSYILIKENTTSIDFNTLVKTLQQEEVEQILVSEKHTYFYMADEKIYKILTTKLYGCLNAKIVFKTDKDKMTNIKKTCGLYLSFIDNGLPVIAPKTSLIMKICYAIVVFLIGWAILYILYEEIEPKIWRKDSTNTDTNSYSNDDVTEMSLTLEPMKSSVRFRDVAGIKEAKDDLLEIIDYLKNPKKYQDLGIYLPKGVLLVGPPGVGKTMIAKAIAGESGVPFFYHSGSSFVQVYVGVGAQRVRELFARARACAPAIIFIDEIDAIGKARGVDNHQEWESTLNELLIELDGFSDQSGVIVIGATNQVDVMDRALLRSGRFDRRIYVDLPDLDERTEILKVHLRNRAYTLDLHEVAKLCVGFSGANIASLVNEAAINALRHNRNAITMQDITDTSHKVLFGKRRQNALSKQEKQMLAIYNAAKGLSQYWLLPDFQKIMLIDTAIESQPQNNNYDYYTRDNLIAEIKIALSGNLALEVHNIGIATIAQHDIERAKLIAKKMCGDYGMGERLLTDYEDILEILESTKQEHKEFIIANKHYIERIATTLIEHEKITKEDIQKILDS
;
A
#
# COMPACT_ATOMS: atom_id res chain seq x y z
N MET A 1 24.62 47.04 -26.41
CA MET A 1 25.52 46.00 -26.98
C MET A 1 25.58 44.73 -26.13
N ALA A 2 25.57 44.79 -24.79
CA ALA A 2 25.59 43.60 -23.93
C ALA A 2 24.41 42.64 -24.15
N TRP A 3 23.18 43.18 -24.25
CA TRP A 3 21.97 42.39 -24.49
C TRP A 3 21.98 41.61 -25.82
N LEU A 4 22.57 42.19 -26.87
CA LEU A 4 22.69 41.51 -28.17
C LEU A 4 23.71 40.36 -28.12
N LYS A 5 24.73 40.47 -27.26
CA LYS A 5 25.77 39.45 -27.08
C LYS A 5 25.28 38.25 -26.28
N GLU A 6 24.47 38.46 -25.24
CA GLU A 6 23.81 37.37 -24.48
C GLU A 6 22.84 36.58 -25.36
N TRP A 7 22.08 37.28 -26.20
CA TRP A 7 21.20 36.64 -27.19
C TRP A 7 21.97 35.84 -28.23
N LEU A 8 23.11 36.36 -28.71
CA LEU A 8 23.95 35.63 -29.65
C LEU A 8 24.56 34.36 -29.01
N PHE A 9 25.00 34.44 -27.76
CA PHE A 9 25.58 33.32 -27.02
C PHE A 9 24.57 32.20 -26.78
N THR A 10 23.34 32.56 -26.36
CA THR A 10 22.26 31.59 -26.15
C THR A 10 21.84 30.91 -27.46
N ILE A 11 21.77 31.65 -28.57
CA ILE A 11 21.49 31.07 -29.89
C ILE A 11 22.59 30.07 -30.32
N ILE A 12 23.86 30.42 -30.12
CA ILE A 12 24.99 29.55 -30.48
C ILE A 12 24.99 28.27 -29.62
N LEU A 13 24.68 28.39 -28.33
CA LEU A 13 24.53 27.24 -27.41
C LEU A 13 23.40 26.31 -27.86
N CYS A 14 22.25 26.88 -28.26
CA CYS A 14 21.12 26.10 -28.76
C CYS A 14 21.44 25.39 -30.09
N ILE A 15 22.12 26.06 -31.03
CA ILE A 15 22.55 25.44 -32.29
C ILE A 15 23.54 24.30 -32.03
N TRP A 16 24.48 24.50 -31.10
CA TRP A 16 25.44 23.46 -30.73
C TRP A 16 24.76 22.24 -30.10
N ALA A 17 23.86 22.44 -29.14
CA ALA A 17 23.08 21.36 -28.53
C ALA A 17 22.27 20.58 -29.58
N LEU A 18 21.71 21.28 -30.56
CA LEU A 18 20.96 20.67 -31.66
C LEU A 18 21.86 19.85 -32.59
N CYS A 19 23.06 20.34 -32.91
CA CYS A 19 24.06 19.59 -33.68
C CYS A 19 24.56 18.33 -32.94
N VAL A 20 24.78 18.40 -31.63
CA VAL A 20 25.13 17.24 -30.79
C VAL A 20 23.99 16.22 -30.75
N SER A 21 22.74 16.68 -30.67
CA SER A 21 21.57 15.80 -30.70
C SER A 21 21.38 15.11 -32.06
N ILE A 22 21.64 15.82 -33.17
CA ILE A 22 21.52 15.24 -34.52
C ILE A 22 22.64 14.24 -34.78
N THR A 23 23.88 14.56 -34.41
CA THR A 23 25.03 13.66 -34.61
C THR A 23 24.91 12.39 -33.76
N SER A 24 24.47 12.51 -32.51
CA SER A 24 24.18 11.35 -31.65
C SER A 24 23.04 10.48 -32.21
N TYR A 25 21.97 11.09 -32.74
CA TYR A 25 20.89 10.35 -33.41
C TYR A 25 21.36 9.57 -34.63
N ILE A 26 22.25 10.16 -35.45
CA ILE A 26 22.83 9.49 -36.63
C ILE A 26 23.74 8.31 -36.21
N LEU A 27 24.49 8.44 -35.10
CA LEU A 27 25.36 7.38 -34.56
C LEU A 27 24.62 6.17 -33.99
N ILE A 28 23.41 6.38 -33.48
CA ILE A 28 22.55 5.33 -32.92
C ILE A 28 21.82 4.55 -34.03
N LYS A 29 21.63 5.16 -35.21
CA LYS A 29 20.98 4.49 -36.34
C LYS A 29 21.89 3.41 -36.92
N GLU A 30 21.63 2.15 -36.56
CA GLU A 30 22.33 1.00 -37.13
C GLU A 30 21.96 0.84 -38.61
N ASN A 31 22.96 0.77 -39.49
CA ASN A 31 22.75 0.46 -40.91
C ASN A 31 22.40 -1.03 -41.03
N THR A 32 21.11 -1.32 -41.02
CA THR A 32 20.58 -2.66 -41.10
C THR A 32 20.22 -3.05 -42.53
N THR A 33 20.74 -4.18 -43.03
CA THR A 33 20.34 -4.76 -44.32
C THR A 33 19.52 -6.03 -44.10
N SER A 34 18.40 -6.17 -44.82
CA SER A 34 17.58 -7.38 -44.79
C SER A 34 18.13 -8.44 -45.75
N ILE A 35 18.26 -9.69 -45.31
CA ILE A 35 18.62 -10.82 -46.20
C ILE A 35 17.44 -11.78 -46.32
N ASP A 36 17.42 -12.52 -47.44
CA ASP A 36 16.54 -13.66 -47.66
C ASP A 36 16.84 -14.86 -46.73
N PHE A 37 15.79 -15.56 -46.32
CA PHE A 37 15.78 -16.54 -45.25
C PHE A 37 16.58 -17.81 -45.57
N ASN A 38 16.47 -18.33 -46.80
CA ASN A 38 17.19 -19.54 -47.22
C ASN A 38 18.71 -19.34 -47.25
N THR A 39 19.15 -18.11 -47.51
CA THR A 39 20.56 -17.74 -47.51
C THR A 39 21.10 -17.77 -46.08
N LEU A 40 20.35 -17.23 -45.11
CA LEU A 40 20.74 -17.23 -43.69
C LEU A 40 20.95 -18.65 -43.14
N VAL A 41 20.00 -19.57 -43.39
CA VAL A 41 20.09 -20.94 -42.87
C VAL A 41 21.32 -21.66 -43.42
N LYS A 42 21.64 -21.47 -44.71
CA LYS A 42 22.87 -22.01 -45.30
C LYS A 42 24.12 -21.42 -44.66
N THR A 43 24.15 -20.11 -44.43
CA THR A 43 25.31 -19.43 -43.81
C THR A 43 25.52 -19.91 -42.37
N LEU A 44 24.45 -20.02 -41.56
CA LEU A 44 24.53 -20.51 -40.17
C LEU A 44 24.93 -21.99 -40.06
N GLN A 45 24.66 -22.81 -41.08
CA GLN A 45 25.07 -24.22 -41.12
C GLN A 45 26.51 -24.42 -41.62
N GLN A 46 27.04 -23.47 -42.41
CA GLN A 46 28.38 -23.55 -43.00
C GLN A 46 29.46 -22.87 -42.14
N GLU A 47 29.11 -21.84 -41.38
CA GLU A 47 30.05 -21.04 -40.59
C GLU A 47 29.92 -21.29 -39.08
N GLU A 48 31.04 -21.22 -38.36
CA GLU A 48 31.07 -21.43 -36.90
C GLU A 48 30.45 -20.23 -36.15
N VAL A 49 29.43 -20.50 -35.33
CA VAL A 49 28.81 -19.53 -34.42
C VAL A 49 29.66 -19.42 -33.15
N GLU A 50 30.20 -18.23 -32.87
CA GLU A 50 31.01 -18.01 -31.67
C GLU A 50 30.14 -17.84 -30.41
N GLN A 51 29.02 -17.12 -30.53
CA GLN A 51 28.16 -16.80 -29.41
C GLN A 51 26.70 -16.61 -29.82
N ILE A 52 25.78 -17.09 -29.00
CA ILE A 52 24.34 -16.84 -29.13
C ILE A 52 23.87 -16.10 -27.88
N LEU A 53 23.18 -14.98 -28.06
CA LEU A 53 22.64 -14.18 -26.96
C LEU A 53 21.12 -14.04 -27.12
N VAL A 54 20.37 -14.52 -26.14
CA VAL A 54 18.91 -14.52 -26.16
C VAL A 54 18.39 -13.42 -25.22
N SER A 55 17.66 -12.48 -25.79
CA SER A 55 16.89 -11.45 -25.07
C SER A 55 15.40 -11.80 -25.14
N GLU A 56 14.58 -11.20 -24.27
CA GLU A 56 13.12 -11.41 -24.22
C GLU A 56 12.43 -11.21 -25.59
N LYS A 57 12.98 -10.34 -26.45
CA LYS A 57 12.40 -10.02 -27.76
C LYS A 57 13.23 -10.50 -28.96
N HIS A 58 14.55 -10.58 -28.84
CA HIS A 58 15.43 -10.94 -29.96
C HIS A 58 16.53 -11.93 -29.58
N THR A 59 16.90 -12.78 -30.51
CA THR A 59 18.08 -13.65 -30.45
C THR A 59 19.14 -13.13 -31.41
N TYR A 60 20.36 -13.00 -30.91
CA TYR A 60 21.53 -12.53 -31.62
C TYR A 60 22.49 -13.68 -31.87
N PHE A 61 22.96 -13.83 -33.11
CA PHE A 61 24.01 -14.77 -33.49
C PHE A 61 25.27 -13.99 -33.87
N TYR A 62 26.36 -14.27 -33.17
CA TYR A 62 27.68 -13.71 -33.45
C TYR A 62 28.50 -14.74 -34.22
N MET A 63 28.88 -14.39 -35.44
CA MET A 63 29.69 -15.23 -36.31
C MET A 63 31.17 -14.86 -36.24
N ALA A 64 32.03 -15.81 -36.58
CA ALA A 64 33.48 -15.61 -36.65
C ALA A 64 33.92 -14.56 -37.70
N ASP A 65 33.06 -14.25 -38.68
CA ASP A 65 33.31 -13.27 -39.74
C ASP A 65 32.89 -11.82 -39.38
N GLU A 66 32.76 -11.53 -38.08
CA GLU A 66 32.32 -10.25 -37.50
C GLU A 66 30.88 -9.81 -37.86
N LYS A 67 30.06 -10.67 -38.48
CA LYS A 67 28.64 -10.35 -38.72
C LYS A 67 27.76 -10.70 -37.52
N ILE A 68 26.74 -9.87 -37.29
CA ILE A 68 25.73 -10.10 -36.25
C ILE A 68 24.37 -10.26 -36.92
N TYR A 69 23.72 -11.40 -36.67
CA TYR A 69 22.37 -11.68 -37.15
C TYR A 69 21.36 -11.50 -36.02
N LYS A 70 20.31 -10.71 -36.28
CA LYS A 70 19.23 -10.43 -35.33
C LYS A 70 17.93 -11.07 -35.79
N ILE A 71 17.31 -11.88 -34.92
CA ILE A 71 16.05 -12.61 -35.18
C ILE A 71 15.09 -12.42 -34.00
N LEU A 72 13.77 -12.44 -34.24
CA LEU A 72 12.77 -12.42 -33.15
C LEU A 72 12.78 -13.73 -32.34
N THR A 73 12.83 -13.65 -31.01
CA THR A 73 12.92 -14.82 -30.12
C THR A 73 11.70 -15.75 -30.23
N THR A 74 10.50 -15.20 -30.44
CA THR A 74 9.24 -15.96 -30.56
C THR A 74 9.20 -16.92 -31.75
N LYS A 75 10.11 -16.77 -32.71
CA LYS A 75 10.17 -17.59 -33.93
C LYS A 75 11.14 -18.76 -33.83
N LEU A 76 11.89 -18.89 -32.73
CA LEU A 76 12.88 -19.94 -32.51
C LEU A 76 12.32 -21.07 -31.63
N TYR A 77 12.21 -22.29 -32.17
CA TYR A 77 11.92 -23.50 -31.39
C TYR A 77 12.83 -24.67 -31.81
N GLY A 78 13.43 -25.34 -30.82
CA GLY A 78 14.01 -26.68 -30.95
C GLY A 78 15.54 -26.78 -30.85
N CYS A 79 16.02 -27.44 -29.79
CA CYS A 79 17.18 -28.36 -29.79
C CYS A 79 17.19 -29.13 -28.44
N LEU A 80 16.51 -30.28 -28.38
CA LEU A 80 16.74 -31.28 -27.33
C LEU A 80 18.17 -31.80 -27.50
N ASN A 81 19.10 -31.25 -26.70
CA ASN A 81 20.41 -31.77 -26.28
C ASN A 81 21.50 -30.70 -26.07
N ALA A 82 21.17 -29.41 -26.06
CA ALA A 82 22.07 -28.38 -25.53
C ALA A 82 21.64 -28.03 -24.08
N LYS A 83 22.43 -28.46 -23.09
CA LYS A 83 22.29 -28.07 -21.69
C LYS A 83 22.45 -26.55 -21.57
N ILE A 84 21.35 -25.80 -21.51
CA ILE A 84 21.37 -24.37 -21.15
C ILE A 84 21.52 -24.32 -19.63
N VAL A 85 22.77 -24.24 -19.16
CA VAL A 85 23.06 -23.98 -17.76
C VAL A 85 22.98 -22.46 -17.57
N PHE A 86 21.92 -21.97 -16.94
CA PHE A 86 21.93 -20.63 -16.36
C PHE A 86 22.91 -20.65 -15.19
N LYS A 87 24.07 -20.02 -15.35
CA LYS A 87 25.00 -19.79 -14.24
C LYS A 87 25.21 -18.30 -14.07
N THR A 88 24.46 -17.73 -13.14
CA THR A 88 24.85 -16.53 -12.40
C THR A 88 26.07 -16.87 -11.57
N ASP A 89 27.24 -16.35 -11.93
CA ASP A 89 28.10 -15.65 -10.97
C ASP A 89 29.26 -14.93 -11.67
N LYS A 90 29.69 -13.83 -11.04
CA LYS A 90 30.76 -12.94 -11.48
C LYS A 90 32.11 -13.69 -11.59
N ASP A 91 32.88 -13.25 -12.58
CA ASP A 91 34.29 -13.56 -12.88
C ASP A 91 34.63 -14.86 -13.64
N LYS A 92 35.26 -14.61 -14.81
CA LYS A 92 35.96 -15.50 -15.76
C LYS A 92 35.13 -16.12 -16.88
N MET A 93 35.12 -15.42 -18.02
CA MET A 93 34.91 -15.99 -19.35
C MET A 93 36.07 -16.94 -19.68
N THR A 94 35.77 -18.23 -19.87
CA THR A 94 36.63 -19.14 -20.65
C THR A 94 35.78 -20.00 -21.57
N ASN A 95 35.97 -19.75 -22.86
CA ASN A 95 35.60 -20.49 -24.07
C ASN A 95 35.07 -21.92 -23.88
N ILE A 96 33.79 -22.12 -24.21
CA ILE A 96 33.27 -23.45 -24.55
C ILE A 96 33.33 -23.57 -26.08
N LYS A 97 34.46 -24.09 -26.59
CA LYS A 97 34.49 -24.73 -27.91
C LYS A 97 33.74 -26.05 -27.81
N LYS A 98 32.57 -26.16 -28.45
CA LYS A 98 32.01 -27.44 -28.90
C LYS A 98 30.91 -27.21 -29.93
N THR A 99 31.22 -27.62 -31.15
CA THR A 99 30.38 -27.77 -32.33
C THR A 99 29.01 -28.34 -31.94
N CYS A 100 27.96 -27.51 -32.00
CA CYS A 100 26.58 -27.93 -31.83
C CYS A 100 25.91 -27.90 -33.20
N GLY A 101 25.49 -29.07 -33.71
CA GLY A 101 24.64 -29.16 -34.89
C GLY A 101 23.28 -28.51 -34.58
N LEU A 102 23.01 -27.36 -35.20
CA LEU A 102 21.76 -26.62 -35.06
C LEU A 102 20.76 -27.10 -36.13
N TYR A 103 19.76 -27.86 -35.70
CA TYR A 103 18.52 -28.05 -36.47
C TYR A 103 17.48 -27.05 -35.97
N LEU A 104 17.21 -26.03 -36.78
CA LEU A 104 16.21 -25.00 -36.48
C LEU A 104 15.00 -25.21 -37.39
N SER A 105 13.84 -25.51 -36.81
CA SER A 105 12.55 -25.46 -37.53
C SER A 105 11.85 -24.15 -37.20
N PHE A 106 11.66 -23.28 -38.19
CA PHE A 106 10.98 -21.99 -38.02
C PHE A 106 9.56 -22.07 -38.61
N ILE A 107 8.58 -21.49 -37.90
CA ILE A 107 7.23 -21.24 -38.43
C ILE A 107 7.16 -19.73 -38.76
N ASP A 108 6.91 -19.44 -40.03
CA ASP A 108 6.65 -18.14 -40.67
C ASP A 108 7.81 -17.13 -40.91
N ASN A 109 7.93 -16.81 -42.21
CA ASN A 109 8.88 -15.92 -42.88
C ASN A 109 8.90 -14.48 -42.30
N GLY A 110 9.78 -14.23 -41.33
CA GLY A 110 10.21 -12.87 -40.99
C GLY A 110 11.62 -12.65 -41.53
N LEU A 111 11.86 -11.53 -42.23
CA LEU A 111 13.15 -11.21 -42.84
C LEU A 111 14.22 -10.97 -41.75
N PRO A 112 15.31 -11.75 -41.70
CA PRO A 112 16.43 -11.50 -40.80
C PRO A 112 17.23 -10.25 -41.19
N VAL A 113 17.84 -9.63 -40.19
CA VAL A 113 18.53 -8.34 -40.34
C VAL A 113 20.01 -8.48 -39.95
N ILE A 114 20.91 -8.02 -40.81
CA ILE A 114 22.35 -7.90 -40.51
C ILE A 114 22.63 -6.54 -39.89
N ALA A 115 23.42 -6.51 -38.83
CA ALA A 115 24.08 -5.30 -38.36
C ALA A 115 25.61 -5.46 -38.41
N PRO A 116 26.37 -4.44 -38.86
CA PRO A 116 27.83 -4.47 -38.78
C PRO A 116 28.30 -4.33 -37.33
N LYS A 117 29.32 -5.11 -36.93
CA LYS A 117 29.97 -5.05 -35.63
C LYS A 117 30.84 -3.78 -35.53
N THR A 118 30.18 -2.63 -35.36
CA THR A 118 30.87 -1.38 -35.03
C THR A 118 31.13 -1.34 -33.53
N SER A 119 32.39 -1.18 -33.12
CA SER A 119 32.73 -1.19 -31.70
C SER A 119 32.08 0.01 -31.00
N LEU A 120 31.37 -0.27 -29.91
CA LEU A 120 30.70 0.73 -29.08
C LEU A 120 31.70 1.81 -28.58
N ILE A 121 32.97 1.40 -28.40
CA ILE A 121 34.10 2.27 -28.05
C ILE A 121 34.33 3.34 -29.14
N MET A 122 34.33 2.98 -30.43
CA MET A 122 34.57 3.96 -31.50
C MET A 122 33.45 5.01 -31.57
N LYS A 123 32.20 4.62 -31.28
CA LYS A 123 31.07 5.56 -31.23
C LYS A 123 31.21 6.55 -30.07
N ILE A 124 31.64 6.07 -28.90
CA ILE A 124 31.93 6.92 -27.74
C ILE A 124 33.10 7.87 -28.01
N CYS A 125 34.18 7.38 -28.61
CA CYS A 125 35.34 8.21 -28.95
C CYS A 125 34.95 9.36 -29.90
N TYR A 126 34.15 9.09 -30.94
CA TYR A 126 33.69 10.13 -31.85
C TYR A 126 32.80 11.18 -31.15
N ALA A 127 31.88 10.74 -30.28
CA ALA A 127 31.03 11.66 -29.51
C ALA A 127 31.85 12.58 -28.59
N ILE A 128 32.87 12.04 -27.92
CA ILE A 128 33.79 12.81 -27.06
C ILE A 128 34.56 13.85 -27.88
N VAL A 129 35.05 13.49 -29.08
CA VAL A 129 35.78 14.42 -29.96
C VAL A 129 34.89 15.58 -30.41
N VAL A 130 33.65 15.31 -30.82
CA VAL A 130 32.68 16.36 -31.20
C VAL A 130 32.36 17.28 -30.02
N PHE A 131 32.22 16.73 -28.82
CA PHE A 131 31.99 17.49 -27.59
C PHE A 131 33.16 18.43 -27.27
N LEU A 132 34.40 17.92 -27.33
CA LEU A 132 35.60 18.71 -27.04
C LEU A 132 35.81 19.84 -28.05
N ILE A 133 35.56 19.60 -29.33
CA ILE A 133 35.63 20.65 -30.37
C ILE A 133 34.59 21.75 -30.10
N GLY A 134 33.38 21.36 -29.74
CA GLY A 134 32.32 22.29 -29.33
C GLY A 134 32.70 23.16 -28.13
N TRP A 135 33.23 22.52 -27.10
CA TRP A 135 33.66 23.19 -25.89
C TRP A 135 34.83 24.16 -26.15
N ALA A 136 35.79 23.79 -27.00
CA ALA A 136 36.89 24.66 -27.39
C ALA A 136 36.43 25.92 -28.15
N ILE A 137 35.46 25.78 -29.06
CA ILE A 137 34.87 26.93 -29.77
C ILE A 137 34.16 27.88 -28.79
N LEU A 138 33.45 27.31 -27.81
CA LEU A 138 32.72 28.08 -26.80
C LEU A 138 33.67 28.80 -25.83
N TYR A 139 34.80 28.17 -25.49
CA TYR A 139 35.88 28.78 -24.70
C TYR A 139 36.55 29.95 -25.42
N ILE A 140 36.87 29.80 -26.71
CA ILE A 140 37.46 30.87 -27.53
C ILE A 140 36.50 32.06 -27.64
N LEU A 141 35.20 31.81 -27.83
CA LEU A 141 34.18 32.86 -27.86
C LEU A 141 34.00 33.55 -26.50
N TYR A 142 34.19 32.83 -25.39
CA TYR A 142 34.14 33.39 -24.04
C TYR A 142 35.32 34.34 -23.78
N GLU A 143 36.52 33.97 -24.23
CA GLU A 143 37.75 34.75 -24.02
C GLU A 143 37.74 36.08 -24.81
N GLU A 144 37.02 36.14 -25.93
CA GLU A 144 36.94 37.33 -26.78
C GLU A 144 35.85 38.35 -26.34
N ILE A 145 35.05 38.00 -25.32
CA ILE A 145 33.92 38.84 -24.84
C ILE A 145 34.31 39.83 -23.72
N GLU A 146 35.47 39.67 -23.07
CA GLU A 146 35.99 40.71 -22.16
C GLU A 146 37.15 41.51 -22.77
N PRO A 147 37.02 42.85 -22.82
CA PRO A 147 38.15 43.65 -22.40
C PRO A 147 37.78 44.64 -21.30
N LYS A 148 38.57 44.56 -20.22
CA LYS A 148 38.98 45.68 -19.35
C LYS A 148 37.87 46.48 -18.65
N ILE A 149 37.45 46.07 -17.46
CA ILE A 149 37.12 47.02 -16.37
C ILE A 149 37.47 46.39 -15.02
N TRP A 150 38.73 46.44 -14.60
CA TRP A 150 39.09 46.59 -13.17
C TRP A 150 40.49 47.23 -13.05
N ARG A 151 40.53 48.54 -12.86
CA ARG A 151 41.60 49.24 -12.15
C ARG A 151 41.15 50.65 -11.79
N LYS A 152 40.73 50.87 -10.53
CA LYS A 152 41.30 51.93 -9.68
C LYS A 152 40.86 51.80 -8.21
N ASP A 153 41.85 51.49 -7.40
CA ASP A 153 42.20 51.95 -6.05
C ASP A 153 41.19 52.73 -5.17
N SER A 154 41.16 52.25 -3.91
CA SER A 154 41.43 52.96 -2.66
C SER A 154 40.34 53.73 -1.88
N THR A 155 40.26 53.33 -0.59
CA THR A 155 40.17 54.11 0.66
C THR A 155 38.82 54.57 1.22
N ASN A 156 38.50 53.96 2.38
CA ASN A 156 37.94 54.45 3.65
C ASN A 156 36.88 55.57 3.65
N THR A 157 35.73 55.28 4.27
CA THR A 157 35.33 55.88 5.57
C THR A 157 34.11 55.17 6.18
N ASP A 158 34.06 55.19 7.50
CA ASP A 158 33.27 54.37 8.42
C ASP A 158 31.74 54.58 8.43
N THR A 159 31.09 53.69 9.19
CA THR A 159 29.77 53.78 9.84
C THR A 159 28.54 53.34 9.02
N ASN A 160 28.11 52.08 9.22
CA ASN A 160 26.93 51.81 10.06
C ASN A 160 26.67 50.32 10.17
N SER A 161 26.45 49.90 11.41
CA SER A 161 25.84 48.64 11.80
C SER A 161 24.54 48.39 11.03
N TYR A 162 24.48 47.31 10.25
CA TYR A 162 23.23 46.60 9.98
C TYR A 162 23.45 45.11 10.18
N SER A 163 22.50 44.57 10.95
CA SER A 163 22.35 43.22 11.45
C SER A 163 22.56 42.15 10.38
N ASN A 164 23.14 41.05 10.85
CA ASN A 164 22.96 39.72 10.28
C ASN A 164 21.49 39.31 10.46
N ASP A 165 20.59 39.79 9.60
CA ASP A 165 19.22 39.32 9.49
C ASP A 165 19.01 38.84 8.05
N ASP A 166 19.52 37.65 7.73
CA ASP A 166 19.04 36.83 6.60
C ASP A 166 19.32 35.34 6.83
N VAL A 167 19.28 34.92 8.11
CA VAL A 167 19.15 33.52 8.53
C VAL A 167 18.11 33.45 9.64
N THR A 168 16.89 33.89 9.33
CA THR A 168 15.74 33.73 10.22
C THR A 168 14.84 32.63 9.68
N GLU A 169 14.97 31.46 10.33
CA GLU A 169 13.85 30.62 10.75
C GLU A 169 12.77 30.31 9.70
N MET A 170 12.92 29.19 9.01
CA MET A 170 11.75 28.38 8.65
C MET A 170 11.39 27.46 9.82
N SER A 171 11.19 28.05 11.00
CA SER A 171 10.56 27.37 12.13
C SER A 171 9.06 27.34 11.85
N LEU A 172 8.57 26.23 11.31
CA LEU A 172 7.13 25.96 11.27
C LEU A 172 6.61 26.07 12.72
N THR A 173 5.69 27.00 12.95
CA THR A 173 5.02 27.20 14.23
C THR A 173 4.09 26.00 14.50
N LEU A 174 4.65 24.92 15.04
CA LEU A 174 3.92 23.88 15.75
C LEU A 174 3.32 24.49 17.03
N GLU A 175 2.20 25.20 16.87
CA GLU A 175 1.40 25.64 18.00
C GLU A 175 0.46 24.52 18.45
N PRO A 176 0.33 24.29 19.77
CA PRO A 176 -0.62 23.32 20.28
C PRO A 176 -2.05 23.73 19.93
N MET A 177 -2.79 22.84 19.26
CA MET A 177 -4.20 23.08 18.98
C MET A 177 -5.02 22.72 20.23
N LYS A 178 -5.98 23.57 20.59
CA LYS A 178 -7.06 23.17 21.50
C LYS A 178 -8.16 22.54 20.68
N SER A 179 -8.43 21.26 20.91
CA SER A 179 -9.55 20.59 20.24
C SER A 179 -10.89 21.05 20.88
N SER A 180 -11.87 21.35 20.02
CA SER A 180 -13.24 21.68 20.45
C SER A 180 -14.18 20.47 20.40
N VAL A 181 -13.71 19.35 19.84
CA VAL A 181 -14.45 18.11 19.64
C VAL A 181 -14.52 17.35 20.97
N ARG A 182 -15.70 16.83 21.31
CA ARG A 182 -15.91 16.01 22.52
C ARG A 182 -16.41 14.63 22.16
N PHE A 183 -16.46 13.71 23.12
CA PHE A 183 -16.99 12.35 22.88
C PHE A 183 -18.44 12.33 22.37
N ARG A 184 -19.25 13.32 22.75
CA ARG A 184 -20.63 13.47 22.24
C ARG A 184 -20.71 13.72 20.72
N ASP A 185 -19.61 14.16 20.11
CA ASP A 185 -19.53 14.47 18.68
C ASP A 185 -18.97 13.27 17.88
N VAL A 186 -18.62 12.17 18.56
CA VAL A 186 -18.15 10.91 17.97
C VAL A 186 -19.13 9.79 18.33
N ALA A 187 -19.72 9.17 17.31
CA ALA A 187 -20.63 8.04 17.46
C ALA A 187 -20.06 6.81 16.75
N GLY A 188 -20.54 5.61 17.13
CA GLY A 188 -20.13 4.35 16.52
C GLY A 188 -18.77 3.82 16.97
N ILE A 189 -18.45 4.00 18.25
CA ILE A 189 -17.20 3.53 18.86
C ILE A 189 -17.47 2.72 20.14
N LYS A 190 -18.58 1.96 20.19
CA LYS A 190 -19.00 1.29 21.44
C LYS A 190 -17.91 0.35 21.98
N GLU A 191 -17.31 -0.45 21.12
CA GLU A 191 -16.26 -1.42 21.50
C GLU A 191 -14.97 -0.74 21.97
N ALA A 192 -14.55 0.32 21.28
CA ALA A 192 -13.35 1.08 21.62
C ALA A 192 -13.55 2.02 22.83
N LYS A 193 -14.77 2.24 23.30
CA LYS A 193 -15.08 3.30 24.27
C LYS A 193 -14.40 3.09 25.61
N ASP A 194 -14.39 1.87 26.12
CA ASP A 194 -13.82 1.57 27.44
C ASP A 194 -12.30 1.78 27.45
N ASP A 195 -11.60 1.31 26.41
CA ASP A 195 -10.18 1.55 26.20
C ASP A 195 -9.85 3.05 26.12
N LEU A 196 -10.69 3.82 25.42
CA LEU A 196 -10.52 5.26 25.27
C LEU A 196 -10.81 6.02 26.57
N LEU A 197 -11.79 5.59 27.35
CA LEU A 197 -12.13 6.18 28.66
C LEU A 197 -10.99 6.03 29.66
N GLU A 198 -10.27 4.90 29.63
CA GLU A 198 -9.09 4.67 30.46
C GLU A 198 -7.99 5.70 30.17
N ILE A 199 -7.71 5.94 28.88
CA ILE A 199 -6.71 6.93 28.43
C ILE A 199 -7.09 8.34 28.92
N ILE A 200 -8.38 8.69 28.89
CA ILE A 200 -8.88 9.99 29.35
C ILE A 200 -8.79 10.14 30.86
N ASP A 201 -9.17 9.11 31.63
CA ASP A 201 -9.09 9.16 33.10
C ASP A 201 -7.63 9.34 33.55
N TYR A 202 -6.69 8.68 32.86
CA TYR A 202 -5.28 8.88 33.10
C TYR A 202 -4.82 10.31 32.83
N LEU A 203 -5.14 10.86 31.64
CA LEU A 203 -4.73 12.23 31.28
C LEU A 203 -5.29 13.28 32.25
N LYS A 204 -6.47 13.03 32.83
CA LYS A 204 -7.07 13.89 33.86
C LYS A 204 -6.44 13.69 35.23
N ASN A 205 -6.16 12.44 35.61
CA ASN A 205 -5.77 12.04 36.96
C ASN A 205 -4.47 11.20 36.97
N PRO A 206 -3.33 11.71 36.46
CA PRO A 206 -2.12 10.89 36.27
C PRO A 206 -1.57 10.34 37.60
N LYS A 207 -1.72 11.08 38.71
CA LYS A 207 -1.24 10.69 40.04
C LYS A 207 -1.87 9.38 40.54
N LYS A 208 -3.17 9.18 40.28
CA LYS A 208 -3.93 7.98 40.68
C LYS A 208 -3.28 6.69 40.17
N TYR A 209 -2.71 6.74 38.96
CA TYR A 209 -2.06 5.60 38.32
C TYR A 209 -0.60 5.46 38.78
N GLN A 210 0.11 6.58 38.96
CA GLN A 210 1.48 6.61 39.48
C GLN A 210 1.56 6.03 40.90
N ASP A 211 0.60 6.34 41.77
CA ASP A 211 0.54 5.86 43.15
C ASP A 211 0.36 4.33 43.24
N LEU A 212 -0.26 3.72 42.21
CA LEU A 212 -0.45 2.28 42.09
C LEU A 212 0.68 1.59 41.32
N GLY A 213 1.69 2.33 40.84
CA GLY A 213 2.77 1.80 40.01
C GLY A 213 2.31 1.30 38.63
N ILE A 214 1.15 1.77 38.15
CA ILE A 214 0.61 1.38 36.84
C ILE A 214 1.29 2.25 35.77
N TYR A 215 1.96 1.59 34.82
CA TYR A 215 2.55 2.25 33.67
C TYR A 215 1.51 2.43 32.55
N LEU A 216 1.54 3.58 31.87
CA LEU A 216 0.65 3.84 30.74
C LEU A 216 1.27 3.29 29.44
N PRO A 217 0.47 2.79 28.48
CA PRO A 217 0.92 2.64 27.10
C PRO A 217 1.45 3.98 26.56
N LYS A 218 2.71 3.98 26.13
CA LYS A 218 3.38 5.16 25.56
C LYS A 218 2.75 5.59 24.23
N GLY A 219 2.28 4.60 23.49
CA GLY A 219 1.65 4.75 22.19
C GLY A 219 0.37 3.93 22.08
N VAL A 220 -0.63 4.54 21.47
CA VAL A 220 -1.90 3.92 21.10
C VAL A 220 -2.04 3.96 19.59
N LEU A 221 -2.30 2.81 18.96
CA LEU A 221 -2.50 2.71 17.53
C LEU A 221 -3.99 2.50 17.21
N LEU A 222 -4.60 3.45 16.53
CA LEU A 222 -5.95 3.35 15.98
C LEU A 222 -5.87 2.67 14.61
N VAL A 223 -6.46 1.48 14.50
CA VAL A 223 -6.45 0.67 13.27
C VAL A 223 -7.87 0.58 12.74
N GLY A 224 -8.06 0.79 11.45
CA GLY A 224 -9.38 0.58 10.83
C GLY A 224 -9.47 1.13 9.42
N PRO A 225 -10.54 0.85 8.67
CA PRO A 225 -10.71 1.35 7.32
C PRO A 225 -10.75 2.90 7.25
N PRO A 226 -10.53 3.51 6.08
CA PRO A 226 -10.58 4.95 5.93
C PRO A 226 -12.00 5.48 6.23
N GLY A 227 -12.08 6.65 6.85
CA GLY A 227 -13.37 7.33 7.07
C GLY A 227 -14.17 6.91 8.30
N VAL A 228 -13.68 5.98 9.14
CA VAL A 228 -14.34 5.58 10.41
C VAL A 228 -14.19 6.58 11.56
N GLY A 229 -13.46 7.68 11.34
CA GLY A 229 -13.33 8.74 12.34
C GLY A 229 -12.14 8.63 13.28
N LYS A 230 -11.08 7.89 12.95
CA LYS A 230 -9.83 7.80 13.74
C LYS A 230 -9.28 9.18 14.18
N THR A 231 -9.19 10.13 13.25
CA THR A 231 -8.77 11.51 13.54
C THR A 231 -9.75 12.26 14.46
N MET A 232 -11.06 11.98 14.34
CA MET A 232 -12.09 12.58 15.20
C MET A 232 -12.03 12.00 16.63
N ILE A 233 -11.78 10.70 16.76
CA ILE A 233 -11.58 10.02 18.04
C ILE A 233 -10.40 10.64 18.78
N ALA A 234 -9.25 10.80 18.13
CA ALA A 234 -8.08 11.41 18.76
C ALA A 234 -8.33 12.86 19.22
N LYS A 235 -9.04 13.66 18.41
CA LYS A 235 -9.47 15.01 18.81
C LYS A 235 -10.44 14.98 19.99
N ALA A 236 -11.37 14.02 20.04
CA ALA A 236 -12.30 13.86 21.15
C ALA A 236 -11.58 13.50 22.46
N ILE A 237 -10.57 12.62 22.42
CA ILE A 237 -9.73 12.29 23.61
C ILE A 237 -9.07 13.55 24.15
N ALA A 238 -8.47 14.36 23.27
CA ALA A 238 -7.82 15.61 23.68
C ALA A 238 -8.81 16.60 24.28
N GLY A 239 -10.00 16.74 23.67
CA GLY A 239 -11.02 17.69 24.10
C GLY A 239 -11.69 17.29 25.39
N GLU A 240 -11.88 15.99 25.61
CA GLU A 240 -12.44 15.45 26.85
C GLU A 240 -11.43 15.55 28.00
N SER A 241 -10.15 15.38 27.72
CA SER A 241 -9.05 15.47 28.69
C SER A 241 -8.59 16.91 28.96
N GLY A 242 -8.90 17.86 28.07
CA GLY A 242 -8.51 19.26 28.19
C GLY A 242 -7.02 19.51 27.97
N VAL A 243 -6.32 18.60 27.28
CA VAL A 243 -4.86 18.66 27.05
C VAL A 243 -4.53 19.21 25.65
N PRO A 244 -3.35 19.83 25.46
CA PRO A 244 -2.84 20.22 24.14
C PRO A 244 -2.82 19.07 23.13
N PHE A 245 -3.21 19.36 21.89
CA PHE A 245 -3.25 18.40 20.79
C PHE A 245 -2.29 18.82 19.65
N PHE A 246 -1.28 18.01 19.39
CA PHE A 246 -0.35 18.18 18.28
C PHE A 246 -0.74 17.26 17.14
N TYR A 247 -1.11 17.82 15.98
CA TYR A 247 -1.53 17.06 14.82
C TYR A 247 -0.43 17.06 13.74
N HIS A 248 -0.02 15.88 13.30
CA HIS A 248 0.84 15.69 12.13
C HIS A 248 0.35 14.55 11.25
N SER A 249 0.56 14.66 9.94
CA SER A 249 0.41 13.53 9.02
C SER A 249 1.76 12.84 8.85
N GLY A 250 1.78 11.51 8.85
CA GLY A 250 2.94 10.66 8.59
C GLY A 250 3.62 11.04 7.28
N SER A 251 2.83 11.36 6.25
CA SER A 251 3.34 11.82 4.96
C SER A 251 4.15 13.12 5.05
N SER A 252 3.90 13.98 6.04
CA SER A 252 4.61 15.26 6.21
C SER A 252 6.07 15.10 6.68
N PHE A 253 6.44 13.91 7.18
CA PHE A 253 7.80 13.60 7.58
C PHE A 253 8.64 13.03 6.44
N VAL A 254 8.01 12.59 5.34
CA VAL A 254 8.72 12.09 4.15
C VAL A 254 9.06 13.30 3.27
N GLN A 255 10.34 13.58 3.08
CA GLN A 255 10.80 14.65 2.19
C GLN A 255 11.81 14.11 1.16
N VAL A 256 12.40 15.03 0.41
CA VAL A 256 13.48 14.76 -0.55
C VAL A 256 14.85 15.01 0.08
N TYR A 257 14.89 15.71 1.22
CA TYR A 257 16.09 16.16 1.88
C TYR A 257 16.39 15.28 3.10
N VAL A 258 17.51 14.57 3.01
CA VAL A 258 18.00 13.67 4.07
C VAL A 258 18.08 14.40 5.41
N GLY A 259 17.47 13.83 6.44
CA GLY A 259 17.56 14.30 7.83
C GLY A 259 16.51 15.33 8.26
N VAL A 260 15.76 15.94 7.32
CA VAL A 260 14.71 16.91 7.69
C VAL A 260 13.53 16.22 8.38
N GLY A 261 13.17 15.01 7.96
CA GLY A 261 12.13 14.20 8.62
C GLY A 261 12.48 13.91 10.08
N ALA A 262 13.69 13.42 10.35
CA ALA A 262 14.17 13.14 11.71
C ALA A 262 14.22 14.39 12.60
N GLN A 263 14.67 15.54 12.06
CA GLN A 263 14.65 16.79 12.82
C GLN A 263 13.23 17.19 13.25
N ARG A 264 12.25 17.08 12.34
CA ARG A 264 10.83 17.39 12.65
C ARG A 264 10.26 16.49 13.74
N VAL A 265 10.62 15.21 13.74
CA VAL A 265 10.22 14.27 14.79
C VAL A 265 10.77 14.75 16.15
N ARG A 266 12.07 15.05 16.24
CA ARG A 266 12.67 15.59 17.48
C ARG A 266 12.00 16.87 17.96
N GLU A 267 11.74 17.81 17.05
CA GLU A 267 11.09 19.08 17.39
C GLU A 267 9.65 18.90 17.89
N LEU A 268 8.88 18.01 17.25
CA LEU A 268 7.52 17.67 17.66
C LEU A 268 7.49 17.12 19.09
N PHE A 269 8.33 16.14 19.38
CA PHE A 269 8.40 15.53 20.70
C PHE A 269 8.94 16.50 21.76
N ALA A 270 9.93 17.34 21.43
CA ALA A 270 10.44 18.37 22.33
C ALA A 270 9.37 19.39 22.74
N ARG A 271 8.55 19.85 21.78
CA ARG A 271 7.45 20.79 22.06
C ARG A 271 6.32 20.14 22.85
N ALA A 272 5.95 18.90 22.51
CA ALA A 272 4.94 18.17 23.26
C ALA A 272 5.34 17.97 24.73
N ARG A 273 6.62 17.66 25.00
CA ARG A 273 7.16 17.59 26.36
C ARG A 273 7.07 18.92 27.11
N ALA A 274 7.37 20.02 26.45
CA ALA A 274 7.28 21.35 27.06
C ALA A 274 5.84 21.72 27.46
N CYS A 275 4.84 21.12 26.80
CA CYS A 275 3.41 21.35 27.06
C CYS A 275 2.73 20.18 27.80
N ALA A 276 3.48 19.26 28.41
CA ALA A 276 2.92 18.10 29.08
C ALA A 276 2.00 18.49 30.26
N PRO A 277 0.87 17.79 30.48
CA PRO A 277 0.40 16.61 29.75
C PRO A 277 -0.15 16.96 28.37
N ALA A 278 0.21 16.19 27.32
CA ALA A 278 -0.14 16.50 25.93
C ALA A 278 -0.35 15.24 25.08
N ILE A 279 -1.07 15.39 23.96
CA ILE A 279 -1.28 14.31 22.98
C ILE A 279 -0.59 14.67 21.67
N ILE A 280 0.21 13.73 21.15
CA ILE A 280 0.74 13.77 19.78
C ILE A 280 -0.11 12.83 18.92
N PHE A 281 -0.73 13.33 17.86
CA PHE A 281 -1.45 12.52 16.89
C PHE A 281 -0.72 12.48 15.55
N ILE A 282 -0.42 11.27 15.08
CA ILE A 282 0.23 10.99 13.80
C ILE A 282 -0.77 10.22 12.91
N ASP A 283 -1.38 10.92 11.96
CA ASP A 283 -2.27 10.28 10.96
C ASP A 283 -1.45 9.59 9.88
N GLU A 284 -1.96 8.54 9.24
CA GLU A 284 -1.26 7.78 8.20
C GLU A 284 0.17 7.39 8.59
N ILE A 285 0.33 6.84 9.80
CA ILE A 285 1.66 6.47 10.33
C ILE A 285 2.34 5.40 9.46
N ASP A 286 1.58 4.64 8.67
CA ASP A 286 2.09 3.71 7.66
C ASP A 286 2.90 4.40 6.55
N ALA A 287 2.78 5.72 6.36
CA ALA A 287 3.65 6.46 5.44
C ALA A 287 5.13 6.41 5.87
N ILE A 288 5.40 6.45 7.18
CA ILE A 288 6.75 6.35 7.75
C ILE A 288 7.05 4.99 8.39
N GLY A 289 6.03 4.18 8.60
CA GLY A 289 6.12 2.94 9.36
C GLY A 289 6.02 1.66 8.54
N LYS A 290 6.13 1.67 7.21
CA LYS A 290 6.08 0.45 6.38
C LYS A 290 7.20 -0.56 6.70
N ALA A 291 6.98 -1.84 6.44
CA ALA A 291 8.04 -2.85 6.52
C ALA A 291 9.05 -2.67 5.38
N ARG A 292 10.33 -2.93 5.67
CA ARG A 292 11.44 -2.79 4.72
C ARG A 292 11.17 -3.52 3.41
N GLY A 293 11.25 -2.81 2.29
CA GLY A 293 11.21 -3.34 0.93
C GLY A 293 12.57 -3.23 0.22
N VAL A 294 12.67 -3.80 -0.97
CA VAL A 294 13.92 -3.81 -1.79
C VAL A 294 14.29 -2.41 -2.32
N ASP A 295 13.38 -1.43 -2.25
CA ASP A 295 13.64 -0.03 -2.59
C ASP A 295 14.12 0.76 -1.36
N ASN A 296 15.45 0.86 -1.24
CA ASN A 296 16.16 1.57 -0.19
C ASN A 296 15.96 3.10 -0.27
N HIS A 297 15.01 3.64 0.48
CA HIS A 297 14.96 5.07 0.80
C HIS A 297 15.60 5.34 2.18
N GLN A 298 16.88 5.71 2.19
CA GLN A 298 17.66 5.98 3.43
C GLN A 298 17.02 7.07 4.32
N GLU A 299 16.35 8.07 3.74
CA GLU A 299 15.69 9.14 4.50
C GLU A 299 14.51 8.62 5.33
N TRP A 300 13.74 7.71 4.73
CA TRP A 300 12.59 7.09 5.37
C TRP A 300 13.03 6.27 6.59
N GLU A 301 14.12 5.50 6.46
CA GLU A 301 14.69 4.74 7.58
C GLU A 301 15.21 5.64 8.70
N SER A 302 15.88 6.75 8.36
CA SER A 302 16.38 7.70 9.37
C SER A 302 15.23 8.30 10.18
N THR A 303 14.12 8.63 9.52
CA THR A 303 12.95 9.24 10.16
C THR A 303 12.20 8.24 11.03
N LEU A 304 12.05 7.00 10.56
CA LEU A 304 11.47 5.91 11.35
C LEU A 304 12.32 5.63 12.60
N ASN A 305 13.63 5.49 12.46
CA ASN A 305 14.52 5.24 13.59
C ASN A 305 14.47 6.37 14.63
N GLU A 306 14.41 7.63 14.20
CA GLU A 306 14.25 8.76 15.11
C GLU A 306 12.91 8.69 15.87
N LEU A 307 11.82 8.32 15.19
CA LEU A 307 10.54 8.09 15.86
C LEU A 307 10.63 6.97 16.91
N LEU A 308 11.35 5.89 16.60
CA LEU A 308 11.58 4.81 17.56
C LEU A 308 12.41 5.26 18.77
N ILE A 309 13.45 6.07 18.55
CA ILE A 309 14.28 6.64 19.62
C ILE A 309 13.45 7.56 20.51
N GLU A 310 12.61 8.42 19.92
CA GLU A 310 11.73 9.29 20.69
C GLU A 310 10.67 8.49 21.47
N LEU A 311 10.09 7.43 20.89
CA LEU A 311 9.15 6.54 21.60
C LEU A 311 9.79 5.77 22.76
N ASP A 312 11.00 5.25 22.57
CA ASP A 312 11.73 4.53 23.62
C ASP A 312 12.30 5.50 24.68
N GLY A 313 12.62 6.73 24.27
CA GLY A 313 13.46 7.68 25.00
C GLY A 313 12.80 8.49 26.10
N PHE A 314 11.46 8.52 26.19
CA PHE A 314 10.80 9.19 27.32
C PHE A 314 10.53 8.25 28.50
N SER A 315 10.83 8.75 29.71
CA SER A 315 10.47 8.09 30.97
C SER A 315 8.96 7.96 31.07
N ASP A 316 8.48 6.94 31.80
CA ASP A 316 7.05 6.63 31.98
C ASP A 316 6.25 7.76 32.66
N GLN A 317 6.92 8.86 33.03
CA GLN A 317 6.38 10.03 33.72
C GLN A 317 6.33 11.30 32.84
N SER A 318 6.65 11.21 31.55
CA SER A 318 6.68 12.38 30.66
C SER A 318 5.32 13.06 30.46
N GLY A 319 4.22 12.35 30.73
CA GLY A 319 2.85 12.86 30.57
C GLY A 319 2.42 13.08 29.11
N VAL A 320 3.19 12.57 28.14
CA VAL A 320 2.89 12.68 26.71
C VAL A 320 2.41 11.33 26.19
N ILE A 321 1.29 11.34 25.47
CA ILE A 321 0.73 10.14 24.81
C ILE A 321 0.83 10.30 23.30
N VAL A 322 1.34 9.28 22.62
CA VAL A 322 1.37 9.24 21.15
C VAL A 322 0.21 8.41 20.63
N ILE A 323 -0.61 8.97 19.74
CA ILE A 323 -1.70 8.29 19.08
C ILE A 323 -1.40 8.22 17.58
N GLY A 324 -1.16 7.01 17.07
CA GLY A 324 -0.99 6.76 15.65
C GLY A 324 -2.31 6.31 15.02
N ALA A 325 -2.58 6.70 13.78
CA ALA A 325 -3.69 6.15 13.00
C ALA A 325 -3.17 5.50 11.71
N THR A 326 -3.67 4.29 11.40
CA THR A 326 -3.35 3.60 10.15
C THR A 326 -4.58 2.92 9.56
N ASN A 327 -4.57 2.77 8.24
CA ASN A 327 -5.54 1.94 7.52
C ASN A 327 -5.03 0.51 7.28
N GLN A 328 -3.72 0.26 7.42
CA GLN A 328 -3.07 -0.98 7.03
C GLN A 328 -1.99 -1.38 8.05
N VAL A 329 -2.41 -2.01 9.14
CA VAL A 329 -1.48 -2.48 10.18
C VAL A 329 -0.52 -3.56 9.67
N ASP A 330 -0.95 -4.35 8.67
CA ASP A 330 -0.19 -5.49 8.15
C ASP A 330 1.11 -5.10 7.44
N VAL A 331 1.13 -3.91 6.84
CA VAL A 331 2.28 -3.41 6.10
C VAL A 331 3.23 -2.65 7.04
N MET A 332 2.88 -2.46 8.33
CA MET A 332 3.72 -1.73 9.27
C MET A 332 4.92 -2.55 9.77
N ASP A 333 6.01 -1.86 10.10
CA ASP A 333 7.19 -2.41 10.76
C ASP A 333 6.81 -2.91 12.15
N ARG A 334 7.08 -4.19 12.40
CA ARG A 334 6.87 -4.85 13.69
C ARG A 334 7.60 -4.14 14.83
N ALA A 335 8.67 -3.41 14.55
CA ALA A 335 9.41 -2.60 15.52
C ALA A 335 8.51 -1.55 16.18
N LEU A 336 7.61 -0.89 15.44
CA LEU A 336 6.67 0.10 16.00
C LEU A 336 5.68 -0.54 16.96
N LEU A 337 5.36 -1.81 16.75
CA LEU A 337 4.34 -2.57 17.46
C LEU A 337 4.86 -3.33 18.69
N ARG A 338 6.13 -3.14 19.05
CA ARG A 338 6.74 -3.74 20.24
C ARG A 338 6.35 -2.96 21.50
N SER A 339 6.38 -3.65 22.64
CA SER A 339 6.18 -3.07 23.96
C SER A 339 7.15 -1.92 24.23
N GLY A 340 6.66 -0.83 24.82
CA GLY A 340 7.34 0.46 25.00
C GLY A 340 7.11 1.47 23.87
N ARG A 341 6.31 1.15 22.85
CA ARG A 341 6.03 1.98 21.67
C ARG A 341 4.52 2.02 21.45
N PHE A 342 3.99 1.44 20.37
CA PHE A 342 2.54 1.27 20.18
C PHE A 342 2.03 0.01 20.86
N ASP A 343 1.95 0.09 22.19
CA ASP A 343 1.65 -1.03 23.08
C ASP A 343 0.19 -1.43 23.01
N ARG A 344 -0.70 -0.45 22.78
CA ARG A 344 -2.14 -0.64 22.71
C ARG A 344 -2.62 -0.46 21.28
N ARG A 345 -3.43 -1.39 20.81
CA ARG A 345 -4.07 -1.34 19.49
C ARG A 345 -5.57 -1.31 19.68
N ILE A 346 -6.20 -0.28 19.15
CA ILE A 346 -7.64 -0.11 19.21
C ILE A 346 -8.15 -0.21 17.78
N TYR A 347 -8.97 -1.23 17.53
CA TYR A 347 -9.59 -1.45 16.24
C TYR A 347 -10.89 -0.64 16.16
N VAL A 348 -11.07 0.08 15.06
CA VAL A 348 -12.24 0.92 14.77
C VAL A 348 -12.84 0.44 13.46
N ASP A 349 -13.88 -0.38 13.57
CA ASP A 349 -14.53 -1.03 12.44
C ASP A 349 -15.55 -0.11 11.76
N LEU A 350 -16.19 -0.62 10.70
CA LEU A 350 -17.34 0.04 10.10
C LEU A 350 -18.53 0.02 11.08
N PRO A 351 -19.35 1.07 11.12
CA PRO A 351 -20.45 1.18 12.08
C PRO A 351 -21.59 0.19 11.79
N ASP A 352 -22.08 -0.44 12.87
CA ASP A 352 -23.30 -1.27 12.86
C ASP A 352 -24.57 -0.43 12.60
N LEU A 353 -25.73 -1.07 12.40
CA LEU A 353 -27.00 -0.38 12.12
C LEU A 353 -27.37 0.70 13.17
N ASP A 354 -27.26 0.35 14.45
CA ASP A 354 -27.51 1.27 15.56
C ASP A 354 -26.49 2.42 15.57
N GLU A 355 -25.23 2.09 15.31
CA GLU A 355 -24.14 3.06 15.30
C GLU A 355 -24.27 4.05 14.15
N ARG A 356 -24.70 3.60 12.96
CA ARG A 356 -25.04 4.48 11.83
C ARG A 356 -26.19 5.40 12.16
N THR A 357 -27.19 4.92 12.90
CA THR A 357 -28.31 5.74 13.36
C THR A 357 -27.82 6.86 14.28
N GLU A 358 -26.89 6.57 15.20
CA GLU A 358 -26.26 7.60 16.05
C GLU A 358 -25.37 8.57 15.26
N ILE A 359 -24.58 8.08 14.31
CA ILE A 359 -23.76 8.92 13.41
C ILE A 359 -24.65 9.88 12.59
N LEU A 360 -25.77 9.39 12.07
CA LEU A 360 -26.77 10.21 11.38
C LEU A 360 -27.33 11.31 12.30
N LYS A 361 -27.67 11.00 13.55
CA LYS A 361 -28.14 12.00 14.54
C LYS A 361 -27.11 13.11 14.74
N VAL A 362 -25.83 12.77 14.86
CA VAL A 362 -24.74 13.75 15.02
C VAL A 362 -24.66 14.68 13.80
N HIS A 363 -24.65 14.14 12.59
CA HIS A 363 -24.53 14.94 11.37
C HIS A 363 -25.79 15.73 11.00
N LEU A 364 -26.96 15.31 11.48
CA LEU A 364 -28.24 15.99 11.27
C LEU A 364 -28.60 16.99 12.39
N ARG A 365 -27.84 17.04 13.50
CA ARG A 365 -28.14 17.87 14.68
C ARG A 365 -28.45 19.34 14.36
N ASN A 366 -27.77 19.91 13.37
CA ASN A 366 -27.90 21.31 12.96
C ASN A 366 -28.66 21.49 11.63
N ARG A 367 -29.43 20.48 11.20
CA ARG A 367 -30.16 20.49 9.92
C ARG A 367 -31.62 20.14 10.17
N ALA A 368 -32.55 20.79 9.49
CA ALA A 368 -33.94 20.37 9.51
C ALA A 368 -34.09 19.13 8.60
N TYR A 369 -34.78 18.10 9.08
CA TYR A 369 -35.02 16.87 8.33
C TYR A 369 -36.40 16.29 8.65
N THR A 370 -36.99 15.62 7.66
CA THR A 370 -38.26 14.88 7.74
C THR A 370 -38.03 13.53 7.09
N LEU A 371 -37.39 12.62 7.83
CA LEU A 371 -37.00 11.28 7.40
C LEU A 371 -36.88 10.36 8.62
N ASP A 372 -37.06 9.06 8.41
CA ASP A 372 -36.77 8.05 9.42
C ASP A 372 -35.28 7.68 9.37
N LEU A 373 -34.58 7.97 10.46
CA LEU A 373 -33.15 7.69 10.61
C LEU A 373 -32.85 6.20 10.51
N HIS A 374 -33.75 5.34 10.97
CA HIS A 374 -33.56 3.89 10.94
C HIS A 374 -33.67 3.35 9.51
N GLU A 375 -34.60 3.88 8.70
CA GLU A 375 -34.67 3.54 7.27
C GLU A 375 -33.45 4.03 6.50
N VAL A 376 -32.95 5.23 6.79
CA VAL A 376 -31.71 5.74 6.18
C VAL A 376 -30.51 4.88 6.59
N ALA A 377 -30.40 4.49 7.85
CA ALA A 377 -29.32 3.64 8.35
C ALA A 377 -29.30 2.26 7.65
N LYS A 378 -30.47 1.70 7.31
CA LYS A 378 -30.60 0.47 6.51
C LYS A 378 -30.14 0.62 5.06
N LEU A 379 -30.19 1.83 4.49
CA LEU A 379 -29.65 2.11 3.14
C LEU A 379 -28.13 2.31 3.15
N CYS A 380 -27.55 2.62 4.30
CA CYS A 380 -26.13 2.96 4.46
C CYS A 380 -25.26 1.75 4.86
N VAL A 381 -25.64 0.53 4.48
CA VAL A 381 -24.85 -0.68 4.81
C VAL A 381 -23.44 -0.56 4.22
N GLY A 382 -22.42 -0.75 5.06
CA GLY A 382 -21.02 -0.64 4.66
C GLY A 382 -20.48 0.78 4.54
N PHE A 383 -21.26 1.80 4.90
CA PHE A 383 -20.79 3.18 4.87
C PHE A 383 -19.90 3.46 6.08
N SER A 384 -18.75 4.08 5.86
CA SER A 384 -17.98 4.68 6.95
C SER A 384 -18.68 5.94 7.47
N GLY A 385 -18.29 6.42 8.67
CA GLY A 385 -18.81 7.68 9.21
C GLY A 385 -18.61 8.86 8.25
N ALA A 386 -17.49 8.91 7.53
CA ALA A 386 -17.24 9.91 6.49
C ALA A 386 -18.17 9.78 5.27
N ASN A 387 -18.51 8.56 4.85
CA ASN A 387 -19.52 8.36 3.80
C ASN A 387 -20.90 8.86 4.24
N ILE A 388 -21.30 8.60 5.49
CA ILE A 388 -22.58 9.09 6.06
C ILE A 388 -22.59 10.62 6.14
N ALA A 389 -21.50 11.23 6.62
CA ALA A 389 -21.36 12.69 6.64
C ALA A 389 -21.51 13.30 5.23
N SER A 390 -20.89 12.65 4.23
CA SER A 390 -20.95 13.08 2.84
C SER A 390 -22.36 12.91 2.25
N LEU A 391 -23.04 11.81 2.57
CA LEU A 391 -24.43 11.54 2.19
C LEU A 391 -25.37 12.62 2.71
N VAL A 392 -25.30 12.92 4.01
CA VAL A 392 -26.12 13.98 4.63
C VAL A 392 -25.82 15.34 3.99
N ASN A 393 -24.56 15.61 3.67
CA ASN A 393 -24.18 16.87 3.04
C ASN A 393 -24.72 17.01 1.61
N GLU A 394 -24.57 15.97 0.78
CA GLU A 394 -25.10 15.95 -0.58
C GLU A 394 -26.63 16.00 -0.59
N ALA A 395 -27.30 15.29 0.31
CA ALA A 395 -28.75 15.33 0.45
C ALA A 395 -29.24 16.74 0.81
N ALA A 396 -28.51 17.47 1.66
CA ALA A 396 -28.83 18.87 1.96
C ALA A 396 -28.59 19.80 0.77
N ILE A 397 -27.52 19.59 -0.01
CA ILE A 397 -27.30 20.34 -1.25
C ILE A 397 -28.43 20.06 -2.24
N ASN A 398 -28.92 18.82 -2.30
CA ASN A 398 -30.05 18.45 -3.16
C ASN A 398 -31.36 19.10 -2.69
N ALA A 399 -31.63 19.11 -1.39
CA ALA A 399 -32.78 19.82 -0.82
C ALA A 399 -32.72 21.33 -1.14
N LEU A 400 -31.54 21.94 -0.97
CA LEU A 400 -31.31 23.36 -1.28
C LEU A 400 -31.51 23.65 -2.78
N ARG A 401 -31.06 22.78 -3.69
CA ARG A 401 -31.28 22.91 -5.14
C ARG A 401 -32.76 22.91 -5.51
N HIS A 402 -33.60 22.24 -4.72
CA HIS A 402 -35.04 22.22 -4.88
C HIS A 402 -35.76 23.28 -4.02
N ASN A 403 -35.03 24.27 -3.49
CA ASN A 403 -35.54 25.33 -2.61
C ASN A 403 -36.29 24.80 -1.37
N ARG A 404 -35.87 23.64 -0.83
CA ARG A 404 -36.42 23.06 0.39
C ARG A 404 -35.49 23.31 1.58
N ASN A 405 -36.09 23.63 2.72
CA ASN A 405 -35.36 23.90 3.97
C ASN A 405 -35.15 22.65 4.84
N ALA A 406 -35.77 21.53 4.49
CA ALA A 406 -35.65 20.27 5.22
C ALA A 406 -35.24 19.13 4.28
N ILE A 407 -34.36 18.25 4.78
CA ILE A 407 -33.91 17.05 4.07
C ILE A 407 -35.01 16.00 4.14
N THR A 408 -35.37 15.42 2.99
CA THR A 408 -36.36 14.35 2.90
C THR A 408 -35.72 13.02 2.53
N MET A 409 -36.48 11.93 2.68
CA MET A 409 -36.01 10.60 2.27
C MET A 409 -35.64 10.53 0.78
N GLN A 410 -36.35 11.26 -0.07
CA GLN A 410 -36.07 11.32 -1.51
C GLN A 410 -34.69 11.94 -1.80
N ASP A 411 -34.26 12.93 -1.03
CA ASP A 411 -32.94 13.53 -1.20
C ASP A 411 -31.82 12.54 -0.86
N ILE A 412 -32.04 11.70 0.15
CA ILE A 412 -31.10 10.64 0.54
C ILE A 412 -31.02 9.58 -0.55
N THR A 413 -32.16 9.11 -1.07
CA THR A 413 -32.17 8.10 -2.13
C THR A 413 -31.55 8.61 -3.44
N ASP A 414 -31.77 9.87 -3.79
CA ASP A 414 -31.22 10.48 -5.00
C ASP A 414 -29.71 10.75 -4.92
N THR A 415 -29.19 10.89 -3.70
CA THR A 415 -27.77 11.20 -3.45
C THR A 415 -26.96 10.02 -2.97
N SER A 416 -27.59 8.95 -2.47
CA SER A 416 -26.92 7.70 -2.08
C SER A 416 -26.04 7.19 -3.21
N HIS A 417 -26.59 7.13 -4.43
CA HIS A 417 -25.86 6.78 -5.64
C HIS A 417 -24.68 7.74 -5.90
N LYS A 418 -24.83 9.06 -5.73
CA LYS A 418 -23.73 10.00 -5.97
C LYS A 418 -22.58 9.83 -4.98
N VAL A 419 -22.87 9.61 -3.70
CA VAL A 419 -21.87 9.38 -2.66
C VAL A 419 -21.20 8.01 -2.80
N LEU A 420 -21.94 7.01 -3.29
CA LEU A 420 -21.41 5.70 -3.68
C LEU A 420 -20.51 5.76 -4.91
N PHE A 421 -20.81 6.62 -5.88
CA PHE A 421 -20.18 6.64 -7.21
C PHE A 421 -19.05 7.69 -7.39
N GLY A 422 -18.60 8.37 -6.33
CA GLY A 422 -17.47 9.31 -6.40
C GLY A 422 -16.07 8.64 -6.52
N LYS A 423 -15.41 8.79 -7.70
CA LYS A 423 -14.03 8.42 -8.17
C LYS A 423 -13.31 7.13 -7.70
N ARG A 424 -13.73 6.42 -6.65
CA ARG A 424 -13.26 5.06 -6.30
C ARG A 424 -14.43 4.24 -5.77
N ARG A 425 -14.61 3.05 -6.35
CA ARG A 425 -15.69 2.11 -6.06
C ARG A 425 -15.69 1.72 -4.59
N GLN A 426 -16.71 2.12 -3.85
CA GLN A 426 -17.20 1.39 -2.67
C GLN A 426 -18.72 1.29 -2.84
N ASN A 427 -19.21 0.08 -3.12
CA ASN A 427 -20.58 -0.17 -3.55
C ASN A 427 -21.49 -0.39 -2.32
N ALA A 428 -22.66 0.26 -2.28
CA ALA A 428 -23.76 -0.24 -1.45
C ALA A 428 -24.19 -1.58 -2.04
N LEU A 429 -24.34 -2.57 -1.17
CA LEU A 429 -24.76 -3.90 -1.58
C LEU A 429 -26.23 -3.88 -2.00
N SER A 430 -26.53 -4.39 -3.19
CA SER A 430 -27.90 -4.72 -3.58
C SER A 430 -28.50 -5.78 -2.66
N LYS A 431 -29.83 -5.93 -2.65
CA LYS A 431 -30.50 -6.94 -1.82
C LYS A 431 -30.01 -8.37 -2.12
N GLN A 432 -29.73 -8.67 -3.38
CA GLN A 432 -29.19 -9.97 -3.80
C GLN A 432 -27.74 -10.16 -3.32
N GLU A 433 -26.90 -9.14 -3.46
CA GLU A 433 -25.52 -9.18 -2.95
C GLU A 433 -25.49 -9.28 -1.42
N LYS A 434 -26.40 -8.58 -0.71
CA LYS A 434 -26.55 -8.66 0.75
C LYS A 434 -26.88 -10.09 1.18
N GLN A 435 -27.83 -10.73 0.49
CA GLN A 435 -28.22 -12.12 0.78
C GLN A 435 -27.10 -13.12 0.48
N MET A 436 -26.40 -12.93 -0.63
CA MET A 436 -25.25 -13.74 -1.02
C MET A 436 -24.14 -13.65 0.02
N LEU A 437 -23.77 -12.44 0.42
CA LEU A 437 -22.72 -12.17 1.41
C LEU A 437 -23.11 -12.68 2.79
N ALA A 438 -24.39 -12.58 3.16
CA ALA A 438 -24.89 -13.10 4.42
C ALA A 438 -24.77 -14.62 4.51
N ILE A 439 -25.12 -15.36 3.46
CA ILE A 439 -24.96 -16.82 3.42
C ILE A 439 -23.49 -17.21 3.43
N TYR A 440 -22.66 -16.48 2.66
CA TYR A 440 -21.21 -16.68 2.62
C TYR A 440 -20.58 -16.53 4.02
N ASN A 441 -20.85 -15.42 4.71
CA ASN A 441 -20.29 -15.14 6.03
C ASN A 441 -20.94 -15.95 7.15
N ALA A 442 -22.23 -16.31 7.04
CA ALA A 442 -22.88 -17.21 7.98
C ALA A 442 -22.23 -18.61 7.99
N ALA A 443 -21.90 -19.15 6.82
CA ALA A 443 -21.19 -20.42 6.70
C ALA A 443 -19.77 -20.36 7.30
N LYS A 444 -19.04 -19.26 7.05
CA LYS A 444 -17.74 -19.02 7.69
C LYS A 444 -17.86 -18.92 9.20
N GLY A 445 -18.81 -18.14 9.72
CA GLY A 445 -19.00 -17.98 11.16
C GLY A 445 -19.43 -19.25 11.86
N LEU A 446 -20.31 -20.05 11.26
CA LEU A 446 -20.68 -21.35 11.80
C LEU A 446 -19.49 -22.32 11.82
N SER A 447 -18.67 -22.29 10.77
CA SER A 447 -17.47 -23.13 10.68
C SER A 447 -16.40 -22.69 11.68
N GLN A 448 -16.21 -21.38 11.88
CA GLN A 448 -15.32 -20.82 12.89
C GLN A 448 -15.80 -21.16 14.30
N TYR A 449 -17.10 -21.07 14.58
CA TYR A 449 -17.68 -21.46 15.87
C TYR A 449 -17.37 -22.92 16.24
N TRP A 450 -17.43 -23.83 15.27
CA TRP A 450 -17.18 -25.25 15.50
C TRP A 450 -15.70 -25.64 15.51
N LEU A 451 -14.88 -24.99 14.67
CA LEU A 451 -13.49 -25.39 14.45
C LEU A 451 -12.48 -24.55 15.26
N LEU A 452 -12.85 -23.34 15.69
CA LEU A 452 -11.97 -22.43 16.43
C LEU A 452 -12.58 -22.11 17.81
N PRO A 453 -11.88 -22.46 18.91
CA PRO A 453 -12.37 -22.15 20.26
C PRO A 453 -12.44 -20.63 20.52
N ASP A 454 -11.55 -19.85 19.91
CA ASP A 454 -11.40 -18.40 20.15
C ASP A 454 -12.25 -17.51 19.22
N PHE A 455 -13.20 -18.09 18.47
CA PHE A 455 -14.11 -17.33 17.62
C PHE A 455 -14.94 -16.32 18.44
N GLN A 456 -15.01 -15.06 18.01
CA GLN A 456 -15.70 -13.98 18.73
C GLN A 456 -16.96 -13.46 18.01
N LYS A 457 -16.83 -13.06 16.73
CA LYS A 457 -17.90 -12.41 15.96
C LYS A 457 -17.72 -12.63 14.46
N ILE A 458 -18.81 -12.49 13.72
CA ILE A 458 -18.82 -12.30 12.26
C ILE A 458 -19.52 -10.99 11.90
N MET A 459 -19.05 -10.34 10.85
CA MET A 459 -19.69 -9.17 10.24
C MET A 459 -20.23 -9.50 8.85
N LEU A 460 -21.28 -8.79 8.43
CA LEU A 460 -21.84 -8.93 7.09
C LEU A 460 -20.86 -8.42 6.04
N ILE A 461 -20.18 -7.30 6.29
CA ILE A 461 -19.10 -6.80 5.43
C ILE A 461 -17.80 -6.98 6.18
N ASP A 462 -17.04 -7.97 5.75
CA ASP A 462 -15.73 -8.25 6.30
C ASP A 462 -14.72 -7.32 5.62
N THR A 463 -14.24 -6.29 6.33
CA THR A 463 -13.03 -5.61 5.88
C THR A 463 -11.90 -6.60 6.10
N ALA A 464 -11.27 -7.05 5.00
CA ALA A 464 -10.24 -8.10 4.90
C ALA A 464 -9.13 -8.17 5.98
N ILE A 465 -9.07 -7.17 6.86
CA ILE A 465 -8.22 -7.01 8.04
C ILE A 465 -8.51 -8.08 9.11
N GLU A 466 -9.73 -8.61 9.27
CA GLU A 466 -10.02 -9.63 10.32
C GLU A 466 -9.65 -11.07 9.93
N SER A 467 -9.19 -11.29 8.69
CA SER A 467 -8.75 -12.61 8.24
C SER A 467 -7.28 -12.91 8.57
N GLN A 468 -6.65 -12.19 9.51
CA GLN A 468 -5.51 -12.77 10.23
C GLN A 468 -6.04 -13.59 11.39
N PRO A 469 -5.50 -14.80 11.66
CA PRO A 469 -5.74 -15.42 12.94
C PRO A 469 -5.31 -14.39 14.00
N GLN A 470 -6.28 -13.87 14.75
CA GLN A 470 -6.04 -13.21 16.04
C GLN A 470 -4.93 -13.99 16.71
N ASN A 471 -3.81 -13.31 17.01
CA ASN A 471 -2.56 -13.88 17.53
C ASN A 471 -2.80 -15.14 18.37
N ASN A 472 -2.84 -16.29 17.70
CA ASN A 472 -2.86 -17.54 18.39
C ASN A 472 -1.40 -17.73 18.81
N ASN A 473 -1.18 -17.57 20.11
CA ASN A 473 0.08 -17.80 20.84
C ASN A 473 0.56 -19.26 20.74
N TYR A 474 0.39 -19.91 19.59
CA TYR A 474 0.97 -21.21 19.32
C TYR A 474 2.19 -21.00 18.44
N ASP A 475 3.37 -21.23 19.01
CA ASP A 475 4.62 -21.35 18.27
C ASP A 475 4.59 -22.51 17.25
N TYR A 476 3.60 -23.41 17.37
CA TYR A 476 3.45 -24.63 16.58
C TYR A 476 1.99 -24.88 16.17
N TYR A 477 1.75 -25.14 14.88
CA TYR A 477 0.44 -25.52 14.36
C TYR A 477 0.39 -27.03 14.07
N THR A 478 -0.67 -27.70 14.50
CA THR A 478 -0.92 -29.11 14.17
C THR A 478 -1.52 -29.22 12.76
N ARG A 479 -1.47 -30.43 12.17
CA ARG A 479 -2.14 -30.72 10.89
C ARG A 479 -3.63 -30.37 10.96
N ASP A 480 -4.30 -30.73 12.05
CA ASP A 480 -5.73 -30.50 12.24
C ASP A 480 -6.08 -29.00 12.30
N ASN A 481 -5.23 -28.18 12.92
CA ASN A 481 -5.42 -26.72 12.94
C ASN A 481 -5.34 -26.13 11.53
N LEU A 482 -4.37 -26.56 10.72
CA LEU A 482 -4.23 -26.08 9.34
C LEU A 482 -5.36 -26.58 8.43
N ILE A 483 -5.81 -27.82 8.62
CA ILE A 483 -6.99 -28.35 7.93
C ILE A 483 -8.23 -27.55 8.33
N ALA A 484 -8.41 -27.22 9.61
CA ALA A 484 -9.52 -26.38 10.08
C ALA A 484 -9.51 -25.00 9.40
N GLU A 485 -8.34 -24.36 9.25
CA GLU A 485 -8.23 -23.10 8.51
C GLU A 485 -8.61 -23.24 7.03
N ILE A 486 -8.20 -24.34 6.37
CA ILE A 486 -8.61 -24.63 4.99
C ILE A 486 -10.14 -24.83 4.92
N LYS A 487 -10.74 -25.58 5.85
CA LYS A 487 -12.20 -25.77 5.93
C LYS A 487 -12.94 -24.44 6.03
N ILE A 488 -12.52 -23.57 6.96
CA ILE A 488 -13.11 -22.25 7.16
C ILE A 488 -12.98 -21.39 5.89
N ALA A 489 -11.83 -21.38 5.23
CA ALA A 489 -11.65 -20.65 3.98
C ALA A 489 -12.59 -21.15 2.86
N LEU A 490 -12.80 -22.47 2.75
CA LEU A 490 -13.67 -23.06 1.73
C LEU A 490 -15.17 -22.93 2.05
N SER A 491 -15.54 -22.79 3.33
CA SER A 491 -16.91 -22.82 3.83
C SER A 491 -17.87 -21.86 3.10
N GLY A 492 -17.46 -20.61 2.87
CA GLY A 492 -18.29 -19.60 2.23
C GLY A 492 -18.66 -19.98 0.79
N ASN A 493 -17.67 -20.42 0.01
CA ASN A 493 -17.89 -20.84 -1.38
C ASN A 493 -18.73 -22.13 -1.45
N LEU A 494 -18.50 -23.09 -0.53
CA LEU A 494 -19.29 -24.31 -0.42
C LEU A 494 -20.75 -24.02 -0.09
N ALA A 495 -21.04 -23.06 0.78
CA ALA A 495 -22.41 -22.65 1.09
C ALA A 495 -23.11 -22.06 -0.13
N LEU A 496 -22.44 -21.18 -0.89
CA LEU A 496 -23.02 -20.64 -2.12
C LEU A 496 -23.37 -21.73 -3.14
N GLU A 497 -22.53 -22.76 -3.25
CA GLU A 497 -22.78 -23.94 -4.07
C GLU A 497 -24.01 -24.72 -3.57
N VAL A 498 -24.08 -25.02 -2.27
CA VAL A 498 -25.18 -25.78 -1.64
C VAL A 498 -26.53 -25.03 -1.67
N HIS A 499 -26.49 -23.70 -1.68
CA HIS A 499 -27.67 -22.84 -1.81
C HIS A 499 -28.02 -22.48 -3.27
N ASN A 500 -27.25 -22.94 -4.27
CA ASN A 500 -27.44 -22.64 -5.70
C ASN A 500 -27.49 -21.14 -6.04
N ILE A 501 -26.71 -20.31 -5.32
CA ILE A 501 -26.69 -18.84 -5.50
C ILE A 501 -25.71 -18.41 -6.61
N GLY A 502 -24.84 -19.33 -7.04
CA GLY A 502 -23.81 -19.08 -8.06
C GLY A 502 -22.45 -18.73 -7.45
N ILE A 503 -21.39 -18.97 -8.23
CA ILE A 503 -20.01 -18.71 -7.80
C ILE A 503 -19.72 -17.20 -7.94
N ALA A 504 -19.26 -16.54 -6.88
CA ALA A 504 -18.81 -15.15 -6.93
C ALA A 504 -17.30 -14.99 -6.70
N THR A 505 -16.80 -13.85 -7.13
CA THR A 505 -15.42 -13.39 -6.90
C THR A 505 -15.09 -13.13 -5.43
N ILE A 506 -16.08 -13.13 -4.53
CA ILE A 506 -15.92 -12.93 -3.08
C ILE A 506 -14.95 -13.97 -2.49
N ALA A 507 -14.92 -15.18 -3.05
CA ALA A 507 -14.08 -16.28 -2.57
C ALA A 507 -12.60 -16.18 -2.97
N GLN A 508 -12.16 -15.17 -3.72
CA GLN A 508 -10.78 -15.10 -4.24
C GLN A 508 -9.73 -15.22 -3.13
N HIS A 509 -9.79 -14.35 -2.11
CA HIS A 509 -8.82 -14.34 -1.03
C HIS A 509 -8.84 -15.61 -0.19
N ASP A 510 -10.03 -16.13 0.10
CA ASP A 510 -10.19 -17.37 0.87
C ASP A 510 -9.63 -18.58 0.09
N ILE A 511 -9.87 -18.67 -1.22
CA ILE A 511 -9.31 -19.73 -2.08
C ILE A 511 -7.78 -19.60 -2.18
N GLU A 512 -7.25 -18.39 -2.33
CA GLU A 512 -5.80 -18.14 -2.34
C GLU A 512 -5.16 -18.57 -1.03
N ARG A 513 -5.79 -18.26 0.12
CA ARG A 513 -5.34 -18.69 1.44
C ARG A 513 -5.35 -20.20 1.58
N ALA A 514 -6.44 -20.87 1.23
CA ALA A 514 -6.54 -22.33 1.30
C ALA A 514 -5.42 -23.01 0.48
N LYS A 515 -5.17 -22.52 -0.75
CA LYS A 515 -4.08 -23.00 -1.60
C LYS A 515 -2.70 -22.76 -1.00
N LEU A 516 -2.48 -21.59 -0.39
CA LEU A 516 -1.21 -21.26 0.24
C LEU A 516 -0.93 -22.16 1.45
N ILE A 517 -1.93 -22.41 2.30
CA ILE A 517 -1.80 -23.29 3.47
C ILE A 517 -1.49 -24.71 3.00
N ALA A 518 -2.25 -25.26 2.04
CA ALA A 518 -2.00 -26.60 1.52
C ALA A 518 -0.59 -26.73 0.91
N LYS A 519 -0.12 -25.71 0.18
CA LYS A 519 1.24 -25.68 -0.37
C LYS A 519 2.30 -25.69 0.74
N LYS A 520 2.12 -24.92 1.81
CA LYS A 520 3.05 -24.90 2.97
C LYS A 520 3.02 -26.20 3.75
N MET A 521 1.83 -26.79 3.96
CA MET A 521 1.66 -28.10 4.58
C MET A 521 2.50 -29.15 3.88
N CYS A 522 2.42 -29.21 2.54
CA CYS A 522 3.18 -30.15 1.74
C CYS A 522 4.68 -29.81 1.68
N GLY A 523 5.02 -28.60 1.24
CA GLY A 523 6.41 -28.25 0.90
C GLY A 523 7.29 -27.87 2.08
N ASP A 524 6.75 -27.12 3.05
CA ASP A 524 7.55 -26.53 4.13
C ASP A 524 7.45 -27.33 5.44
N TYR A 525 6.28 -27.94 5.71
CA TYR A 525 5.99 -28.59 6.98
C TYR A 525 6.05 -30.12 6.94
N GLY A 526 6.22 -30.73 5.76
CA GLY A 526 6.28 -32.18 5.62
C GLY A 526 4.98 -32.90 6.05
N MET A 527 3.84 -32.23 5.92
CA MET A 527 2.50 -32.75 6.21
C MET A 527 1.82 -33.35 4.97
N GLY A 528 2.56 -33.61 3.88
CA GLY A 528 2.07 -34.43 2.78
C GLY A 528 2.03 -35.92 3.16
N GLU A 529 1.39 -36.76 2.33
CA GLU A 529 1.54 -38.21 2.48
C GLU A 529 2.98 -38.65 2.19
N ARG A 530 3.63 -37.92 1.28
CA ARG A 530 5.01 -38.15 0.85
C ARG A 530 5.92 -37.03 1.35
N LEU A 531 7.19 -37.37 1.58
CA LEU A 531 8.21 -36.41 2.03
C LEU A 531 8.71 -35.50 0.90
N LEU A 532 8.68 -35.98 -0.34
CA LEU A 532 8.84 -35.17 -1.54
C LEU A 532 7.44 -34.99 -2.14
N THR A 533 6.85 -33.84 -1.86
CA THR A 533 5.47 -33.56 -2.26
C THR A 533 5.40 -32.99 -3.66
N ASP A 534 4.43 -33.47 -4.42
CA ASP A 534 4.09 -32.96 -5.75
C ASP A 534 2.75 -32.20 -5.72
N TYR A 535 2.31 -31.74 -6.89
CA TYR A 535 1.01 -31.08 -7.02
C TYR A 535 -0.18 -31.98 -6.64
N GLU A 536 -0.02 -33.30 -6.76
CA GLU A 536 -1.05 -34.29 -6.40
C GLU A 536 -1.35 -34.27 -4.90
N ASP A 537 -0.35 -34.21 -4.02
CA ASP A 537 -0.54 -34.17 -2.57
C ASP A 537 -1.33 -32.90 -2.14
N ILE A 538 -1.04 -31.78 -2.79
CA ILE A 538 -1.75 -30.51 -2.54
C ILE A 538 -3.21 -30.63 -2.97
N LEU A 539 -3.46 -31.23 -4.13
CA LEU A 539 -4.81 -31.41 -4.67
C LEU A 539 -5.63 -32.37 -3.79
N GLU A 540 -5.02 -33.44 -3.30
CA GLU A 540 -5.66 -34.39 -2.40
C GLU A 540 -6.09 -33.76 -1.08
N ILE A 541 -5.21 -32.97 -0.43
CA ILE A 541 -5.57 -32.24 0.80
C ILE A 541 -6.75 -31.31 0.54
N LEU A 542 -6.74 -30.56 -0.57
CA LEU A 542 -7.80 -29.60 -0.88
C LEU A 542 -9.13 -30.29 -1.20
N GLU A 543 -9.15 -31.32 -2.05
CA GLU A 543 -10.39 -32.02 -2.42
C GLU A 543 -10.96 -32.85 -1.27
N SER A 544 -10.12 -33.54 -0.48
CA SER A 544 -10.58 -34.27 0.72
C SER A 544 -11.21 -33.31 1.73
N THR A 545 -10.53 -32.20 2.03
CA THR A 545 -11.03 -31.18 2.96
C THR A 545 -12.31 -30.53 2.46
N LYS A 546 -12.39 -30.25 1.16
CA LYS A 546 -13.58 -29.70 0.51
C LYS A 546 -14.76 -30.66 0.62
N GLN A 547 -14.57 -31.95 0.34
CA GLN A 547 -15.63 -32.94 0.39
C GLN A 547 -16.17 -33.13 1.82
N GLU A 548 -15.26 -33.32 2.79
CA GLU A 548 -15.63 -33.46 4.20
C GLU A 548 -16.40 -32.23 4.70
N HIS A 549 -15.92 -31.03 4.37
CA HIS A 549 -16.58 -29.81 4.83
C HIS A 549 -17.88 -29.52 4.08
N LYS A 550 -18.01 -29.95 2.83
CA LYS A 550 -19.27 -29.85 2.07
C LYS A 550 -20.38 -30.65 2.74
N GLU A 551 -20.08 -31.84 3.26
CA GLU A 551 -21.05 -32.65 4.02
C GLU A 551 -21.51 -31.93 5.30
N PHE A 552 -20.58 -31.29 6.02
CA PHE A 552 -20.90 -30.44 7.16
C PHE A 552 -21.83 -29.26 6.79
N ILE A 553 -21.56 -28.57 5.69
CA ILE A 553 -22.38 -27.45 5.22
C ILE A 553 -23.79 -27.92 4.80
N ILE A 554 -23.89 -29.08 4.14
CA ILE A 554 -25.18 -29.68 3.76
C ILE A 554 -25.99 -30.03 5.01
N ALA A 555 -25.37 -30.66 6.00
CA ALA A 555 -26.03 -31.05 7.25
C ALA A 555 -26.56 -29.84 8.05
N ASN A 556 -25.84 -28.71 8.00
CA ASN A 556 -26.17 -27.52 8.78
C ASN A 556 -26.85 -26.40 7.96
N LYS A 557 -27.39 -26.72 6.78
CA LYS A 557 -27.98 -25.75 5.85
C LYS A 557 -29.02 -24.83 6.52
N HIS A 558 -29.91 -25.39 7.33
CA HIS A 558 -30.95 -24.63 8.03
C HIS A 558 -30.38 -23.62 9.04
N TYR A 559 -29.33 -23.98 9.78
CA TYR A 559 -28.67 -23.06 10.71
C TYR A 559 -27.97 -21.92 9.98
N ILE A 560 -27.34 -22.21 8.84
CA ILE A 560 -26.72 -21.19 7.98
C ILE A 560 -27.77 -20.17 7.51
N GLU A 561 -28.97 -20.61 7.12
CA GLU A 561 -30.06 -19.71 6.71
C GLU A 561 -30.54 -18.81 7.86
N ARG A 562 -30.65 -19.36 9.07
CA ARG A 562 -31.05 -18.58 10.27
C ARG A 562 -29.98 -17.57 10.69
N ILE A 563 -28.72 -17.97 10.69
CA ILE A 563 -27.59 -17.07 10.95
C ILE A 563 -27.54 -15.99 9.87
N ALA A 564 -27.70 -16.34 8.59
CA ALA A 564 -27.73 -15.38 7.49
C ALA A 564 -28.89 -14.38 7.62
N THR A 565 -30.07 -14.82 8.03
CA THR A 565 -31.23 -13.93 8.26
C THR A 565 -30.94 -12.95 9.39
N THR A 566 -30.40 -13.45 10.50
CA THR A 566 -30.01 -12.62 11.65
C THR A 566 -28.89 -11.64 11.25
N LEU A 567 -27.97 -12.05 10.37
CA LEU A 567 -26.85 -11.25 9.90
C LEU A 567 -27.31 -10.17 8.90
N ILE A 568 -28.38 -10.41 8.15
CA ILE A 568 -29.00 -9.37 7.30
C ILE A 568 -29.66 -8.28 8.15
N GLU A 569 -30.24 -8.67 9.29
CA GLU A 569 -30.95 -7.77 10.21
C GLU A 569 -29.99 -6.94 11.06
N HIS A 570 -29.03 -7.59 11.72
CA HIS A 570 -28.14 -6.96 12.70
C HIS A 570 -26.77 -6.61 12.12
N GLU A 571 -26.42 -7.13 10.94
CA GLU A 571 -25.14 -6.91 10.22
C GLU A 571 -23.88 -7.41 10.94
N LYS A 572 -24.05 -7.83 12.18
CA LYS A 572 -23.04 -8.42 13.03
C LYS A 572 -23.68 -9.46 13.94
N ILE A 573 -22.97 -10.54 14.17
CA ILE A 573 -23.39 -11.63 15.05
C ILE A 573 -22.21 -12.02 15.91
N THR A 574 -22.42 -12.11 17.22
CA THR A 574 -21.41 -12.59 18.17
C THR A 574 -21.48 -14.11 18.36
N LYS A 575 -20.46 -14.69 18.97
CA LYS A 575 -20.43 -16.12 19.35
C LYS A 575 -21.66 -16.52 20.17
N GLU A 576 -22.07 -15.68 21.10
CA GLU A 576 -23.25 -15.93 21.95
C GLU A 576 -24.54 -15.97 21.14
N ASP A 577 -24.65 -15.15 20.10
CA ASP A 577 -25.83 -15.11 19.24
C ASP A 577 -25.91 -16.34 18.34
N ILE A 578 -24.76 -16.83 17.84
CA ILE A 578 -24.70 -18.12 17.12
C ILE A 578 -25.13 -19.26 18.05
N GLN A 579 -24.63 -19.28 19.29
CA GLN A 579 -25.00 -20.29 20.27
C GLN A 579 -26.52 -20.30 20.52
N LYS A 580 -27.13 -19.13 20.73
CA LYS A 580 -28.60 -19.01 20.89
C LYS A 580 -29.38 -19.57 19.70
N ILE A 581 -28.89 -19.39 18.47
CA ILE A 581 -29.53 -19.91 17.26
C ILE A 581 -29.41 -21.44 17.18
N LEU A 582 -28.28 -22.01 17.63
CA LEU A 582 -28.04 -23.45 17.65
C LEU A 582 -28.84 -24.17 18.74
N ASP A 583 -29.05 -23.50 19.89
CA ASP A 583 -29.80 -24.04 21.02
C ASP A 583 -31.34 -23.97 20.85
N SER A 584 -31.80 -23.26 19.82
CA SER A 584 -33.23 -23.05 19.48
C SER A 584 -33.69 -23.88 18.29
#